data_AF-A0A0K2RDJ6-F1
#
_entry.id   AF-A0A0K2RDJ6-F1
#
_cell.length_a   1.000
_cell.length_b   1.000
_cell.length_c   1.000
_cell.angle_alpha   90.00
_cell.angle_beta   90.00
_cell.angle_gamma   90.00
#
_symmetry.space_group_name_H-M   'P 1'
#
loop_
_entity.id
_entity.type
_entity.pdbx_description
1 polymer ?
#
loop_
_entity_poly.entity_id
_entity_poly.type
_entity_poly.pdbx_seq_one_letter_code
_entity_poly.pdbx_strand_id
1 'polypeptide(L)'
;MRRVEERKPAALTRLRDGVSILDAGQNLSGWVRLTSLGPEGTETVLEFGEHLDAGGDLTTTHLNMKTPQGGLLEFRQTDRVIAGLARHLRTAAHSPRLPLCPRVAPWTRALHR
;
A
#
# COMPACT_ATOMS: atom_id res chain seq x y z
N MET A 1 0.44 -9.11 19.22
CA MET A 1 0.57 -9.33 17.76
C MET A 1 2.01 -9.71 17.45
N ARG A 2 2.27 -10.72 16.60
CA ARG A 2 3.62 -11.09 16.14
C ARG A 2 3.63 -11.44 14.66
N ARG A 3 4.74 -11.25 13.96
CA ARG A 3 4.91 -11.73 12.57
C ARG A 3 4.95 -13.25 12.55
N VAL A 4 4.12 -13.87 11.71
CA VAL A 4 4.04 -15.33 11.58
C VAL A 4 4.69 -15.86 10.30
N GLU A 5 4.71 -15.06 9.23
CA GLU A 5 5.28 -15.42 7.94
C GLU A 5 5.84 -14.18 7.22
N GLU A 6 6.77 -14.39 6.29
CA GLU A 6 7.18 -13.41 5.28
C GLU A 6 7.05 -14.05 3.90
N ARG A 7 6.36 -13.37 2.96
CA ARG A 7 6.19 -13.83 1.58
C ARG A 7 6.78 -12.81 0.61
N LYS A 8 7.41 -13.31 -0.46
CA LYS A 8 7.73 -12.49 -1.63
C LYS A 8 6.45 -12.25 -2.44
N PRO A 9 6.32 -11.11 -3.13
CA PRO A 9 5.20 -10.89 -4.03
C PRO A 9 5.19 -11.93 -5.15
N ALA A 10 3.99 -12.30 -5.61
CA ALA A 10 3.79 -13.16 -6.75
C ALA A 10 4.12 -12.46 -8.08
N ALA A 11 3.80 -11.16 -8.18
CA ALA A 11 4.11 -10.35 -9.35
C ALA A 11 4.40 -8.89 -9.00
N LEU A 12 5.12 -8.22 -9.89
CA LEU A 12 5.31 -6.77 -9.90
C LEU A 12 5.12 -6.28 -11.34
N THR A 13 4.05 -5.52 -11.56
CA THR A 13 3.66 -5.00 -12.87
C THR A 13 3.89 -3.50 -12.90
N ARG A 14 4.75 -3.01 -13.80
CA ARG A 14 4.87 -1.57 -14.06
C ARG A 14 3.65 -1.12 -14.87
N LEU A 15 2.84 -0.22 -14.30
CA LEU A 15 1.68 0.33 -15.01
C LEU A 15 2.08 1.50 -15.91
N ARG A 16 2.93 2.39 -15.38
CA ARG A 16 3.43 3.59 -16.06
C ARG A 16 4.67 4.09 -15.32
N ASP A 17 5.28 5.15 -15.80
CA ASP A 17 6.49 5.71 -15.19
C ASP A 17 6.24 6.12 -13.73
N GLY A 18 7.09 5.59 -12.85
CA GLY A 18 6.98 5.79 -11.40
C GLY A 18 5.84 5.04 -10.71
N VAL A 19 5.04 4.23 -11.43
CA VAL A 19 3.86 3.55 -10.85
C VAL A 19 3.88 2.05 -11.14
N SER A 20 3.81 1.25 -10.08
CA SER A 20 3.76 -0.21 -10.19
C SER A 20 2.69 -0.81 -9.29
N ILE A 21 2.13 -1.94 -9.72
CA ILE A 21 1.24 -2.80 -8.93
C ILE A 21 2.01 -4.02 -8.50
N LEU A 22 2.06 -4.26 -7.21
CA LEU A 22 2.57 -5.47 -6.59
C LEU A 22 1.39 -6.38 -6.27
N ASP A 23 1.46 -7.63 -6.75
CA ASP A 23 0.55 -8.72 -6.40
C ASP A 23 1.21 -9.58 -5.31
N ALA A 24 0.57 -9.70 -4.16
CA ALA A 24 1.01 -10.60 -3.11
C ALA A 24 0.66 -12.07 -3.42
N GLY A 25 -0.21 -12.34 -4.39
CA GLY A 25 -0.73 -13.67 -4.75
C GLY A 25 -1.76 -14.22 -3.76
N GLN A 26 -2.00 -13.49 -2.67
CA GLN A 26 -2.97 -13.82 -1.64
C GLN A 26 -3.40 -12.54 -0.94
N ASN A 27 -4.65 -12.48 -0.50
CA ASN A 27 -5.08 -11.43 0.39
C ASN A 27 -4.49 -11.64 1.80
N LEU A 28 -3.61 -10.74 2.24
CA LEU A 28 -2.78 -10.91 3.43
C LEU A 28 -2.95 -9.77 4.42
N SER A 29 -3.09 -10.10 5.71
CA SER A 29 -3.01 -9.16 6.83
C SER A 29 -1.56 -8.90 7.26
N GLY A 30 -1.07 -7.66 7.21
CA GLY A 30 0.26 -7.35 7.74
C GLY A 30 0.83 -5.99 7.36
N TRP A 31 2.11 -5.99 7.00
CA TRP A 31 2.83 -4.83 6.48
C TRP A 31 3.86 -5.31 5.45
N VAL A 32 4.21 -4.42 4.53
CA VAL A 32 5.26 -4.70 3.54
C VAL A 32 6.62 -4.24 4.05
N ARG A 33 7.68 -4.85 3.53
CA ARG A 33 9.06 -4.42 3.73
C ARG A 33 9.60 -3.96 2.39
N LEU A 34 9.92 -2.67 2.29
CA LEU A 34 10.52 -2.10 1.09
C LEU A 34 12.05 -2.13 1.18
N THR A 35 12.68 -2.30 0.04
CA THR A 35 14.14 -2.20 -0.14
C THR A 35 14.42 -1.35 -1.36
N SER A 36 15.57 -0.69 -1.40
CA SER A 36 16.02 0.07 -2.58
C SER A 36 15.06 1.21 -2.98
N LEU A 37 14.74 2.10 -2.04
CA LEU A 37 13.79 3.21 -2.25
C LEU A 37 14.28 4.33 -3.20
N GLY A 38 15.49 4.21 -3.74
CA GLY A 38 16.11 5.24 -4.58
C GLY A 38 17.03 6.18 -3.79
N PRO A 39 17.44 7.31 -4.40
CA PRO A 39 18.24 8.35 -3.76
C PRO A 39 17.60 8.86 -2.47
N GLU A 40 18.43 9.37 -1.55
CA GLU A 40 17.94 10.04 -0.34
C GLU A 40 16.95 11.16 -0.69
N GLY A 41 15.86 11.24 0.09
CA GLY A 41 14.76 12.17 -0.14
C GLY A 41 13.67 11.67 -1.08
N THR A 42 13.87 10.57 -1.82
CA THR A 42 12.83 10.00 -2.71
C THR A 42 11.60 9.59 -1.91
N GLU A 43 10.41 10.02 -2.32
CA GLU A 43 9.16 9.61 -1.69
C GLU A 43 8.56 8.41 -2.42
N THR A 44 8.20 7.38 -1.66
CA THR A 44 7.39 6.26 -2.13
C THR A 44 6.06 6.24 -1.39
N VAL A 45 4.96 6.38 -2.13
CA VAL A 45 3.61 6.22 -1.61
C VAL A 45 3.15 4.80 -1.90
N LEU A 46 2.66 4.10 -0.87
CA LEU A 46 2.05 2.79 -0.99
C LEU A 46 0.55 2.91 -0.76
N GLU A 47 -0.26 2.50 -1.73
CA GLU A 47 -1.70 2.36 -1.58
C GLU A 47 -2.07 0.87 -1.59
N PHE A 48 -2.97 0.46 -0.69
CA PHE A 48 -3.37 -0.95 -0.52
C PHE A 48 -4.84 -1.13 -0.89
N GLY A 49 -5.16 -2.26 -1.51
CA GLY A 49 -6.55 -2.61 -1.83
C GLY A 49 -6.74 -4.04 -2.34
N GLU A 50 -8.00 -4.44 -2.40
CA GLU A 50 -8.41 -5.82 -2.73
C GLU A 50 -8.87 -6.01 -4.16
N HIS A 51 -8.88 -4.94 -4.95
CA HIS A 51 -9.41 -4.97 -6.31
C HIS A 51 -8.59 -4.10 -7.26
N LEU A 52 -8.48 -4.57 -8.51
CA LEU A 52 -7.99 -3.80 -9.64
C LEU A 52 -9.18 -3.40 -10.52
N ASP A 53 -9.11 -2.23 -11.14
CA ASP A 53 -10.08 -1.82 -12.14
C ASP A 53 -9.86 -2.52 -13.49
N ALA A 54 -10.70 -2.21 -14.48
CA ALA A 54 -10.59 -2.79 -15.82
C ALA A 54 -9.29 -2.44 -16.55
N GLY A 55 -8.59 -1.39 -16.12
CA GLY A 55 -7.26 -1.00 -16.62
C GLY A 55 -6.11 -1.65 -15.87
N GLY A 56 -6.39 -2.43 -14.82
CA GLY A 56 -5.39 -3.08 -13.99
C GLY A 56 -4.75 -2.16 -12.94
N ASP A 57 -5.29 -0.96 -12.70
CA ASP A 57 -4.84 -0.09 -11.60
C ASP A 57 -5.64 -0.36 -10.32
N LEU A 58 -5.07 0.01 -9.17
CA LEU A 58 -5.69 -0.24 -7.88
C LEU A 58 -6.96 0.59 -7.71
N THR A 59 -8.04 -0.03 -7.25
CA THR A 59 -9.29 0.67 -6.91
C THR A 59 -9.84 0.27 -5.56
N THR A 60 -10.24 1.29 -4.77
CA THR A 60 -10.97 1.14 -3.51
C THR A 60 -12.38 1.72 -3.58
N THR A 61 -12.86 2.10 -4.77
CA THR A 61 -14.14 2.83 -4.91
C THR A 61 -15.34 2.03 -4.40
N HIS A 62 -15.28 0.71 -4.49
CA HIS A 62 -16.30 -0.22 -3.97
C HIS A 62 -16.37 -0.23 -2.43
N LEU A 63 -15.36 0.30 -1.75
CA LEU A 63 -15.30 0.41 -0.28
C LEU A 63 -15.74 1.79 0.21
N ASN A 64 -16.06 2.73 -0.70
CA ASN A 64 -16.50 4.06 -0.31
C ASN A 64 -17.86 4.01 0.40
N MET A 65 -18.03 4.82 1.44
CA MET A 65 -19.26 4.89 2.23
C MET A 65 -20.04 6.17 1.91
N LYS A 66 -21.36 6.07 1.75
CA LYS A 66 -22.25 7.23 1.67
C LYS A 66 -22.59 7.73 3.07
N THR A 67 -22.48 9.03 3.30
CA THR A 67 -22.87 9.64 4.59
C THR A 67 -24.38 9.89 4.63
N PRO A 68 -24.99 9.97 5.83
CA PRO A 68 -26.40 10.32 5.96
C PRO A 68 -26.77 11.68 5.34
N GLN A 69 -25.80 12.59 5.22
CA GLN A 69 -25.97 13.91 4.61
C GLN A 69 -25.76 13.92 3.09
N GLY A 70 -25.60 12.75 2.46
CA GLY A 70 -25.40 12.62 1.02
C GLY A 70 -23.96 12.82 0.53
N GLY A 71 -22.99 12.91 1.44
CA GLY A 71 -21.57 12.97 1.10
C GLY A 71 -20.97 11.59 0.80
N LEU A 72 -19.75 11.57 0.26
CA LEU A 72 -18.97 10.36 0.01
C LEU A 72 -17.72 10.37 0.89
N LEU A 73 -17.53 9.31 1.67
CA LEU A 73 -16.29 9.03 2.39
C LEU A 73 -15.49 8.02 1.60
N GLU A 74 -14.33 8.44 1.11
CA GLU A 74 -13.43 7.58 0.37
C GLU A 74 -12.66 6.65 1.30
N PHE A 75 -12.65 5.37 0.99
CA PHE A 75 -11.79 4.43 1.69
C PHE A 75 -10.36 4.54 1.14
N ARG A 76 -9.41 4.80 2.04
CA ARG A 76 -7.99 4.88 1.71
C ARG A 76 -7.16 4.12 2.73
N GLN A 77 -6.26 3.29 2.22
CA GLN A 77 -5.18 2.70 3.00
C GLN A 77 -3.88 3.09 2.33
N THR A 78 -3.18 4.05 2.93
CA THR A 78 -1.99 4.66 2.33
C THR A 78 -0.87 4.76 3.36
N ASP A 79 0.34 4.37 2.96
CA ASP A 79 1.59 4.68 3.65
C ASP A 79 2.47 5.57 2.79
N ARG A 80 3.34 6.35 3.45
CA ARG A 80 4.36 7.17 2.79
C ARG A 80 5.72 6.89 3.41
N VAL A 81 6.73 6.79 2.55
CA VAL A 81 8.09 6.44 2.94
C VAL A 81 9.05 7.38 2.24
N ILE A 82 9.92 8.03 3.00
CA ILE A 82 11.00 8.84 2.44
C ILE A 82 12.30 8.04 2.56
N ALA A 83 13.01 7.90 1.44
CA ALA A 83 14.32 7.26 1.42
C ALA A 83 15.31 8.05 2.28
N GLY A 84 15.90 7.39 3.28
CA GLY A 84 16.99 7.93 4.08
C GLY A 84 18.32 7.20 3.80
N LEU A 85 19.38 7.60 4.49
CA LEU A 85 20.72 6.97 4.40
C LEU A 85 20.75 5.48 4.78
N ALA A 86 19.74 4.98 5.49
CA ALA A 86 19.63 3.57 5.86
C ALA A 86 19.14 2.72 4.67
N ARG A 87 19.95 1.74 4.26
CA ARG A 87 19.72 0.85 3.10
C ARG A 87 18.44 0.00 3.17
N HIS A 88 17.77 -0.05 4.33
CA HIS A 88 16.54 -0.80 4.55
C HIS A 88 15.57 0.01 5.41
N LEU A 89 14.40 0.34 4.86
CA LEU A 89 13.30 0.95 5.60
C LEU A 89 12.23 -0.11 5.85
N ARG A 90 11.98 -0.41 7.12
CA ARG A 90 10.80 -1.16 7.54
C ARG A 90 9.72 -0.13 7.82
N THR A 91 8.69 -0.07 6.98
CA THR A 91 7.53 0.76 7.29
C THR A 91 6.72 0.06 8.38
N ALA A 92 6.76 0.62 9.59
CA ALA A 92 5.66 0.44 10.51
C ALA A 92 4.59 1.46 10.13
N ALA A 93 3.40 0.95 9.85
CA ALA A 93 2.17 1.70 9.89
C ALA A 93 2.01 2.40 11.26
N HIS A 94 2.41 3.66 11.38
CA HIS A 94 2.02 4.49 12.51
C HIS A 94 1.31 5.74 12.01
N SER A 95 -0.02 5.67 12.04
CA SER A 95 -0.87 6.85 12.17
C SER A 95 -1.26 6.94 13.65
N PRO A 96 -0.97 8.03 14.38
CA PRO A 96 -1.19 8.12 15.82
C PRO A 96 -2.66 8.25 16.23
N ARG A 97 -3.63 7.89 15.36
CA ARG A 97 -5.05 8.13 15.65
C ARG A 97 -5.94 6.91 15.78
N LEU A 98 -5.53 5.67 15.48
CA LEU A 98 -6.35 4.48 15.74
C LEU A 98 -5.50 3.23 16.00
N PRO A 99 -5.91 2.33 16.92
CA PRO A 99 -5.14 1.15 17.28
C PRO A 99 -5.16 0.10 16.16
N LEU A 100 -3.98 -0.44 15.85
CA LEU A 100 -3.69 -1.76 15.28
C LEU A 100 -4.81 -2.37 14.38
N CYS A 101 -4.95 -1.87 13.16
CA CYS A 101 -5.71 -2.57 12.12
C CYS A 101 -4.72 -3.41 11.29
N PRO A 102 -4.85 -4.76 11.23
CA PRO A 102 -4.09 -5.55 10.27
C PRO A 102 -4.43 -5.07 8.86
N ARG A 103 -3.42 -4.69 8.06
CA ARG A 103 -3.64 -4.15 6.71
C ARG A 103 -3.79 -5.31 5.74
N VAL A 104 -4.95 -5.44 5.12
CA VAL A 104 -5.34 -6.59 4.32
C VAL A 104 -5.48 -6.17 2.86
N ALA A 105 -4.60 -6.66 2.00
CA ALA A 105 -4.72 -6.44 0.55
C ALA A 105 -3.84 -7.42 -0.25
N PRO A 106 -4.37 -8.07 -1.30
CA PRO A 106 -3.57 -8.76 -2.31
C PRO A 106 -2.78 -7.78 -3.20
N TRP A 107 -3.23 -6.54 -3.37
CA TRP A 107 -2.62 -5.58 -4.28
C TRP A 107 -2.02 -4.38 -3.55
N THR A 108 -0.84 -3.93 -3.98
CA THR A 108 -0.22 -2.69 -3.50
C THR A 108 0.24 -1.84 -4.68
N ARG A 109 -0.22 -0.60 -4.75
CA ARG A 109 0.24 0.38 -5.74
C ARG A 109 1.37 1.20 -5.14
N ALA A 110 2.54 1.12 -5.75
CA ALA A 110 3.71 1.92 -5.38
C ALA A 110 3.86 3.09 -6.36
N LEU A 111 3.92 4.30 -5.82
CA LEU A 111 4.13 5.54 -6.56
C LEU A 111 5.44 6.19 -6.09
N HIS A 112 6.42 6.30 -6.98
CA HIS A 112 7.65 7.04 -6.75
C HIS A 112 7.47 8.49 -7.17
N ARG A 113 7.77 9.43 -6.27
CA ARG A 113 7.77 10.87 -6.50
C ARG A 113 9.15 11.46 -6.25
#